data_AF-A0A535FUC7-F1
#
_entry.id   AF-A0A535FUC7-F1
#
_cell.length_a   1.000
_cell.length_b   1.000
_cell.length_c   1.000
_cell.angle_alpha   90.00
_cell.angle_beta   90.00
_cell.angle_gamma   90.00
#
_symmetry.space_group_name_H-M   'P 1'
#
loop_
_entity.id
_entity.type
_entity.pdbx_description
1 polymer ?
#
loop_
_entity_poly.entity_id
_entity_poly.type
_entity_poly.pdbx_seq_one_letter_code
_entity_poly.pdbx_strand_id
1 'polypeptide(L)'
;MLRLGVTTTTGVGTIVLVYSGYGVRALLVLAAAVAAASLCAYALMACRLLPSLRLRTRADSDVLFTTLRFSGWIFLANTTGFLLFQLDRFLLGALKNVSLVTYYAVPGSAASYIYAAVANLAAITIAVATALFTRQEGERVVQLYLRATRFVLLFLLAMGIPLLVLARPILEFWIGAGFADRSTTVLRLLVVTYLLISLTVVPYNVILAAGRPRVLGLFNCASFCCCAFRNRTG
;
A
#
# COMPACT_ATOMS: atom_id res chain seq x y z
N MET A 1 10.80 11.86 10.86
CA MET A 1 11.72 11.19 11.80
C MET A 1 10.98 10.24 12.77
N LEU A 2 9.88 10.65 13.41
CA LEU A 2 9.13 9.77 14.34
C LEU A 2 8.66 8.44 13.72
N ARG A 3 8.15 8.48 12.50
CA ARG A 3 7.67 7.29 11.76
C ARG A 3 8.80 6.30 11.41
N LEU A 4 10.02 6.80 11.22
CA LEU A 4 11.22 5.98 11.02
C LEU A 4 11.64 5.34 12.35
N GLY A 5 11.64 6.10 13.45
CA GLY A 5 11.92 5.55 14.78
C GLY A 5 10.97 4.42 15.19
N VAL A 6 9.66 4.59 14.98
CA VAL A 6 8.66 3.57 15.31
C VAL A 6 8.89 2.29 14.49
N THR A 7 9.16 2.41 13.19
CA THR A 7 9.37 1.24 12.31
C THR A 7 10.66 0.50 12.63
N THR A 8 11.76 1.21 12.93
CA THR A 8 13.00 0.57 13.36
C THR A 8 12.83 -0.14 14.70
N THR A 9 12.12 0.45 15.67
CA THR A 9 11.86 -0.18 16.98
C THR A 9 11.01 -1.44 16.87
N THR A 10 9.98 -1.45 16.02
CA THR A 10 9.18 -2.66 15.77
C THR A 10 10.01 -3.77 15.13
N GLY A 11 10.86 -3.42 14.16
CA GLY A 11 11.72 -4.39 13.48
C GLY A 11 12.74 -5.04 14.41
N VAL A 12 13.48 -4.23 15.18
CA VAL A 12 14.46 -4.72 16.15
C VAL A 12 13.80 -5.55 17.25
N GLY A 13 12.67 -5.09 17.80
CA GLY A 13 11.94 -5.83 18.83
C GLY A 13 11.42 -7.18 18.34
N THR A 14 10.98 -7.27 17.08
CA THR A 14 10.53 -8.52 16.46
C THR A 14 11.68 -9.53 16.34
N ILE A 15 12.85 -9.09 15.88
CA ILE A 15 14.04 -9.95 15.73
C ILE A 15 14.51 -10.48 17.09
N VAL A 16 14.57 -9.62 18.11
CA VAL A 16 15.00 -9.99 19.47
C VAL A 16 14.02 -10.98 20.11
N LEU A 17 12.72 -10.77 19.95
CA LEU A 17 11.69 -11.65 20.53
C LEU A 17 11.62 -13.02 19.87
N VAL A 18 11.82 -13.10 18.55
CA VAL A 18 11.89 -14.39 17.83
C VAL A 18 13.12 -15.20 18.26
N TYR A 19 14.28 -14.54 18.44
CA TYR A 19 15.48 -15.21 18.96
C TYR A 19 15.35 -15.65 20.42
N SER A 20 14.44 -15.05 21.18
CA SER A 20 14.22 -15.36 22.60
C SER A 20 13.24 -16.52 22.83
N GLY A 21 12.75 -17.18 21.76
CA GLY A 21 11.86 -18.34 21.86
C GLY A 21 10.42 -18.03 22.31
N TYR A 22 10.06 -16.74 22.38
CA TYR A 22 8.70 -16.35 22.75
C TYR A 22 7.74 -16.53 21.58
N GLY A 23 6.65 -17.26 21.82
CA GLY A 23 5.63 -17.54 20.80
C GLY A 23 4.85 -16.30 20.33
N VAL A 24 3.92 -16.53 19.39
CA VAL A 24 3.10 -15.51 18.69
C VAL A 24 2.44 -14.48 19.62
N ARG A 25 2.16 -14.84 20.87
CA ARG A 25 1.57 -13.94 21.88
C ARG A 25 2.47 -12.76 22.25
N ALA A 26 3.79 -12.95 22.33
CA ALA A 26 4.71 -11.87 22.69
C ALA A 26 4.89 -10.85 21.55
N LEU A 27 4.80 -11.31 20.30
CA LEU A 27 4.75 -10.45 19.12
C LEU A 27 3.51 -9.54 19.14
N LEU A 28 2.35 -10.07 19.53
CA LEU A 28 1.13 -9.27 19.66
C LEU A 28 1.25 -8.19 20.74
N VAL A 29 1.81 -8.53 21.90
CA VAL A 29 2.02 -7.55 23.00
C VAL A 29 3.00 -6.47 22.59
N LEU A 30 4.11 -6.82 21.92
CA LEU A 30 5.06 -5.83 21.40
C LEU A 30 4.40 -4.89 20.40
N ALA A 31 3.66 -5.43 19.43
CA ALA A 31 2.97 -4.63 18.43
C ALA A 31 1.97 -3.65 19.07
N ALA A 32 1.19 -4.11 20.06
CA ALA A 32 0.26 -3.28 20.81
C ALA A 32 0.99 -2.19 21.62
N ALA A 33 2.09 -2.53 22.30
CA ALA A 33 2.88 -1.59 23.08
C ALA A 33 3.52 -0.50 22.20
N VAL A 34 4.08 -0.87 21.04
CA VAL A 34 4.65 0.09 20.09
C VAL A 34 3.56 0.99 19.50
N ALA A 35 2.39 0.43 19.18
CA ALA A 35 1.25 1.23 18.72
C ALA A 35 0.82 2.26 19.77
N ALA A 36 0.65 1.84 21.03
CA ALA A 36 0.30 2.73 22.14
C ALA A 36 1.37 3.83 22.35
N ALA A 37 2.65 3.46 22.37
CA ALA A 37 3.76 4.41 22.53
C ALA A 37 3.81 5.41 21.37
N SER A 38 3.58 4.96 20.14
CA SER A 38 3.53 5.85 18.96
C SER A 38 2.39 6.85 19.06
N LEU A 39 1.22 6.41 19.54
CA LEU A 39 0.04 7.25 19.72
C LEU A 39 0.28 8.33 20.77
N CYS A 40 0.87 7.96 21.90
CA CYS A 40 1.31 8.90 22.94
C CYS A 40 2.33 9.90 22.40
N ALA A 41 3.34 9.44 21.65
CA ALA A 41 4.36 10.33 21.08
C ALA A 41 3.76 11.32 20.07
N TYR A 42 2.83 10.88 19.20
CA TYR A 42 2.11 11.77 18.29
C TYR A 42 1.22 12.77 19.04
N ALA A 43 0.52 12.35 20.09
CA ALA A 43 -0.30 13.24 20.90
C ALA A 43 0.56 14.32 21.59
N LEU A 44 1.69 13.93 22.18
CA LEU A 44 2.64 14.87 22.79
C LEU A 44 3.23 15.83 21.76
N MET A 45 3.61 15.35 20.58
CA MET A 45 4.12 16.20 19.49
C MET A 45 3.05 17.17 18.99
N ALA A 46 1.80 16.72 18.82
CA ALA A 46 0.69 17.57 18.41
C ALA A 46 0.46 18.71 19.42
N CYS A 47 0.47 18.40 20.72
CA CYS A 47 0.34 19.40 21.78
C CYS A 47 1.53 20.38 21.83
N ARG A 48 2.74 19.95 21.43
CA ARG A 48 3.93 20.82 21.42
C ARG A 48 4.08 21.68 20.16
N LEU A 49 3.79 21.13 18.97
CA LEU A 49 3.94 21.84 17.70
C LEU A 49 2.78 22.80 17.41
N LEU A 50 1.60 22.56 17.99
CA LEU A 50 0.44 23.43 17.87
C LEU A 50 0.00 23.93 19.25
N PRO A 51 0.74 24.87 19.87
CA PRO A 51 0.31 25.49 21.12
C PRO A 51 -1.01 26.29 20.99
N SER A 52 -1.49 26.52 19.76
CA SER A 52 -2.79 27.12 19.43
C SER A 52 -3.93 26.10 19.33
N LEU A 53 -3.68 24.79 19.47
CA LEU A 53 -4.69 23.75 19.58
C LEU A 53 -5.36 23.83 20.96
N ARG A 54 -6.14 24.88 21.17
CA ARG A 54 -7.13 24.89 22.24
C ARG A 54 -8.10 23.76 21.90
N LEU A 55 -8.07 22.67 22.69
CA LEU A 55 -9.08 21.61 22.71
C LEU A 55 -10.43 22.22 23.09
N ARG A 56 -10.96 23.08 22.24
CA ARG A 56 -12.30 23.63 22.38
C ARG A 56 -13.18 22.60 21.74
N THR A 57 -13.96 21.90 22.56
CA THR A 57 -14.99 20.92 22.21
C THR A 57 -16.17 21.58 21.48
N ARG A 58 -15.92 22.47 20.52
CA ARG A 58 -16.93 22.80 19.51
C ARG A 58 -16.92 21.65 18.51
N ALA A 59 -17.63 20.58 18.90
CA ALA A 59 -18.05 19.55 17.97
C ALA A 59 -19.06 20.19 17.02
N ASP A 60 -18.54 20.73 15.93
CA ASP A 60 -19.38 21.13 14.81
C ASP A 60 -19.83 19.86 14.11
N SER A 61 -21.09 19.48 14.30
CA SER A 61 -21.67 18.25 13.77
C SER A 61 -21.52 18.15 12.25
N ASP A 62 -21.51 19.27 11.53
CA ASP A 62 -21.32 19.30 10.09
C ASP A 62 -19.88 18.97 9.68
N VAL A 63 -18.90 19.50 10.42
CA VAL A 63 -17.48 19.17 10.19
C VAL A 63 -17.20 17.72 10.56
N LEU A 64 -17.81 17.22 11.64
CA LEU A 64 -17.68 15.84 12.10
C LEU A 64 -18.28 14.87 11.07
N PHE A 65 -19.49 15.16 10.58
CA PHE A 65 -20.16 14.35 9.56
C PHE A 65 -19.44 14.40 8.21
N THR A 66 -18.94 15.56 7.81
CA THR A 66 -18.14 15.72 6.59
C THR A 66 -16.85 14.91 6.65
N THR A 67 -16.14 14.96 7.79
CA THR A 67 -14.90 14.20 8.01
C THR A 67 -15.17 12.70 8.10
N LEU A 68 -16.23 12.28 8.79
CA LEU A 68 -16.64 10.87 8.86
C LEU A 68 -17.02 10.33 7.48
N ARG A 69 -17.76 11.09 6.67
CA ARG A 69 -18.11 10.68 5.31
C ARG A 69 -16.89 10.57 4.42
N PHE A 70 -15.95 11.51 4.52
CA PHE A 70 -14.66 11.46 3.81
C PHE A 70 -13.86 10.21 4.20
N SER A 71 -13.69 9.98 5.50
CA SER A 71 -13.01 8.81 6.05
C SER A 71 -13.70 7.50 5.70
N GLY A 72 -15.05 7.49 5.65
CA GLY A 72 -15.85 6.33 5.24
C GLY A 72 -15.59 5.93 3.78
N TRP A 73 -15.52 6.92 2.86
CA TRP A 73 -15.15 6.64 1.47
C TRP A 73 -13.71 6.13 1.32
N ILE A 74 -12.77 6.68 2.10
CA ILE A 74 -11.39 6.18 2.12
C ILE A 74 -11.33 4.76 2.68
N PHE A 75 -12.05 4.47 3.77
CA PHE A 75 -12.13 3.14 4.34
C PHE A 75 -12.66 2.15 3.30
N LEU A 76 -13.78 2.47 2.65
CA LEU A 76 -14.35 1.64 1.60
C LEU A 76 -13.34 1.38 0.46
N ALA A 77 -12.68 2.42 -0.04
CA ALA A 77 -11.68 2.30 -1.11
C ALA A 77 -10.48 1.42 -0.69
N ASN A 78 -9.97 1.58 0.54
CA ASN A 78 -8.86 0.77 1.04
C ASN A 78 -9.28 -0.67 1.29
N THR A 79 -10.47 -0.91 1.84
CA THR A 79 -10.99 -2.27 2.06
C THR A 79 -11.23 -2.99 0.73
N THR A 80 -11.85 -2.34 -0.25
CA THR A 80 -12.05 -2.93 -1.58
C THR A 80 -10.71 -3.18 -2.28
N GLY A 81 -9.77 -2.24 -2.20
CA GLY A 81 -8.42 -2.43 -2.72
C GLY A 81 -7.71 -3.62 -2.08
N PHE A 82 -7.70 -3.70 -0.75
CA PHE A 82 -7.11 -4.83 -0.02
C PHE A 82 -7.75 -6.16 -0.39
N LEU A 83 -9.08 -6.21 -0.50
CA LEU A 83 -9.80 -7.40 -0.94
C LEU A 83 -9.40 -7.79 -2.35
N LEU A 84 -9.29 -6.84 -3.29
CA LEU A 84 -8.84 -7.11 -4.66
C LEU A 84 -7.42 -7.70 -4.71
N PHE A 85 -6.50 -7.18 -3.92
CA PHE A 85 -5.10 -7.65 -3.87
C PHE A 85 -4.91 -9.01 -3.22
N GLN A 86 -5.87 -9.45 -2.40
CA GLN A 86 -5.79 -10.72 -1.68
C GLN A 86 -6.78 -11.76 -2.24
N LEU A 87 -7.70 -11.35 -3.11
CA LEU A 87 -8.77 -12.19 -3.69
C LEU A 87 -8.19 -13.41 -4.39
N ASP A 88 -7.15 -13.21 -5.18
CA ASP A 88 -6.39 -14.23 -5.89
C ASP A 88 -5.83 -15.29 -4.93
N ARG A 89 -5.31 -14.88 -3.78
CA ARG A 89 -4.82 -15.81 -2.74
C ARG A 89 -5.94 -16.55 -2.03
N PHE A 90 -7.08 -15.90 -1.77
CA PHE A 90 -8.25 -16.57 -1.18
C PHE A 90 -8.85 -17.61 -2.13
N LEU A 91 -8.97 -17.28 -3.42
CA LEU A 91 -9.44 -18.21 -4.44
C LEU A 91 -8.51 -19.41 -4.58
N LEU A 92 -7.19 -19.17 -4.65
CA LEU A 92 -6.20 -20.24 -4.70
C LEU A 92 -6.18 -21.10 -3.42
N GLY A 93 -6.42 -20.50 -2.24
CA GLY A 93 -6.52 -21.23 -0.98
C GLY A 93 -7.78 -22.07 -0.83
N ALA A 94 -8.88 -21.66 -1.47
CA ALA A 94 -10.13 -22.44 -1.54
C ALA A 94 -10.00 -23.64 -2.50
N LEU A 95 -9.14 -23.53 -3.51
CA LEU A 95 -8.75 -24.65 -4.35
C LEU A 95 -7.83 -25.58 -3.52
N LYS A 96 -8.21 -26.86 -3.37
CA LYS A 96 -7.62 -27.86 -2.43
C LYS A 96 -6.13 -28.20 -2.63
N ASN A 97 -5.34 -27.40 -3.32
CA ASN A 97 -3.96 -27.70 -3.67
C ASN A 97 -3.01 -26.68 -3.04
N VAL A 98 -2.63 -26.94 -1.77
CA VAL A 98 -1.74 -26.08 -0.97
C VAL A 98 -0.43 -25.79 -1.71
N SER A 99 0.09 -26.73 -2.50
CA SER A 99 1.30 -26.51 -3.30
C SER A 99 1.12 -25.43 -4.37
N LEU A 100 -0.05 -25.35 -5.02
CA LEU A 100 -0.33 -24.31 -6.03
C LEU A 100 -0.35 -22.91 -5.42
N VAL A 101 -0.81 -22.79 -4.17
CA VAL A 101 -0.80 -21.52 -3.43
C VAL A 101 0.63 -21.04 -3.21
N THR A 102 1.56 -21.92 -2.86
CA THR A 102 2.97 -21.54 -2.64
C THR A 102 3.65 -21.07 -3.92
N TYR A 103 3.40 -21.75 -5.05
CA TYR A 103 3.95 -21.37 -6.37
C TYR A 103 3.47 -20.00 -6.85
N TYR A 104 2.37 -19.48 -6.31
CA TYR A 104 1.86 -18.15 -6.62
C TYR A 104 2.20 -17.12 -5.54
N ALA A 105 2.05 -17.49 -4.27
CA ALA A 105 2.20 -16.57 -3.14
C ALA A 105 3.63 -16.03 -3.01
N VAL A 106 4.65 -16.87 -3.25
CA VAL A 106 6.05 -16.47 -3.16
C VAL A 106 6.41 -15.46 -4.27
N PRO A 107 6.21 -15.78 -5.56
CA PRO A 107 6.40 -14.78 -6.63
C PRO A 107 5.56 -13.51 -6.44
N GLY A 108 4.32 -13.65 -5.97
CA GLY A 108 3.43 -12.52 -5.72
C GLY A 108 3.95 -11.56 -4.67
N SER A 109 4.56 -12.09 -3.60
CA SER A 109 5.24 -11.26 -2.60
C SER A 109 6.48 -10.55 -3.16
N ALA A 110 7.26 -11.23 -4.02
CA ALA A 110 8.40 -10.57 -4.67
C ALA A 110 7.96 -9.43 -5.59
N ALA A 111 6.92 -9.66 -6.40
CA ALA A 111 6.40 -8.64 -7.31
C ALA A 111 5.72 -7.47 -6.57
N SER A 112 5.08 -7.72 -5.42
CA SER A 112 4.43 -6.66 -4.64
C SER A 112 5.42 -5.66 -4.03
N TYR A 113 6.68 -6.04 -3.83
CA TYR A 113 7.72 -5.09 -3.39
C TYR A 113 7.96 -3.96 -4.38
N ILE A 114 7.77 -4.19 -5.69
CA ILE A 114 7.84 -3.11 -6.70
C ILE A 114 6.77 -2.06 -6.40
N TYR A 115 5.53 -2.51 -6.21
CA TYR A 115 4.41 -1.61 -5.90
C TYR A 115 4.62 -0.88 -4.58
N ALA A 116 5.10 -1.58 -3.55
CA ALA A 116 5.42 -0.97 -2.26
C ALA A 116 6.50 0.12 -2.38
N ALA A 117 7.55 -0.12 -3.19
CA ALA A 117 8.60 0.86 -3.44
C ALA A 117 8.05 2.11 -4.12
N VAL A 118 7.22 1.93 -5.17
CA VAL A 118 6.56 3.05 -5.87
C VAL A 118 5.63 3.82 -4.94
N ALA A 119 4.81 3.12 -4.15
CA ALA A 119 3.90 3.75 -3.19
C ALA A 119 4.64 4.62 -2.16
N ASN A 120 5.80 4.16 -1.68
CA ASN A 120 6.64 4.93 -0.76
C ASN A 120 7.26 6.16 -1.42
N LEU A 121 7.81 6.02 -2.63
CA LEU A 121 8.37 7.15 -3.39
C LEU A 121 7.31 8.19 -3.72
N ALA A 122 6.11 7.73 -4.10
CA ALA A 122 5.02 8.60 -4.48
C ALA A 122 4.28 9.21 -3.27
N ALA A 123 4.47 8.73 -2.04
CA ALA A 123 3.74 9.22 -0.87
C ALA A 123 3.90 10.74 -0.65
N ILE A 124 5.05 11.32 -1.00
CA ILE A 124 5.30 12.76 -0.90
C ILE A 124 4.41 13.59 -1.83
N THR A 125 3.96 13.01 -2.95
CA THR A 125 3.12 13.72 -3.93
C THR A 125 1.81 14.17 -3.33
N ILE A 126 1.26 13.44 -2.35
CA ILE A 126 0.03 13.83 -1.64
C ILE A 126 0.24 15.17 -0.93
N ALA A 127 1.28 15.28 -0.09
CA ALA A 127 1.52 16.48 0.71
C ALA A 127 1.77 17.72 -0.17
N VAL A 128 2.58 17.56 -1.24
CA VAL A 128 2.89 18.66 -2.17
C VAL A 128 1.66 19.05 -2.98
N ALA A 129 0.90 18.07 -3.49
CA ALA A 129 -0.32 18.33 -4.25
C ALA A 129 -1.37 19.04 -3.38
N THR A 130 -1.58 18.62 -2.13
CA THR A 130 -2.51 19.28 -1.20
C THR A 130 -2.13 20.74 -0.98
N ALA A 131 -0.85 21.04 -0.76
CA ALA A 131 -0.39 22.42 -0.60
C ALA A 131 -0.63 23.29 -1.85
N LEU A 132 -0.41 22.73 -3.05
CA LEU A 132 -0.66 23.42 -4.31
C LEU A 132 -2.17 23.63 -4.57
N PHE A 133 -3.02 22.67 -4.22
CA PHE A 133 -4.48 22.82 -4.30
C PHE A 133 -4.98 23.93 -3.38
N THR A 134 -4.46 24.05 -2.16
CA THR A 134 -4.82 25.13 -1.23
C THR A 134 -4.42 26.51 -1.76
N ARG A 135 -3.35 26.59 -2.56
CA ARG A 135 -2.90 27.83 -3.22
C ARG A 135 -3.59 28.11 -4.56
N GLN A 136 -4.51 27.24 -5.00
CA GLN A 136 -5.21 27.31 -6.29
C GLN A 136 -4.26 27.31 -7.51
N GLU A 137 -3.06 26.73 -7.38
CA GLU A 137 -2.05 26.69 -8.44
C GLU A 137 -2.22 25.46 -9.36
N GLY A 138 -3.34 25.41 -10.10
CA GLY A 138 -3.72 24.25 -10.91
C GLY A 138 -2.65 23.78 -11.91
N GLU A 139 -1.96 24.71 -12.59
CA GLU A 139 -0.90 24.36 -13.54
C GLU A 139 0.29 23.65 -12.88
N ARG A 140 0.66 24.06 -11.66
CA ARG A 140 1.74 23.42 -10.90
C ARG A 140 1.37 22.02 -10.42
N VAL A 141 0.09 21.77 -10.17
CA VAL A 141 -0.41 20.40 -9.89
C VAL A 141 -0.23 19.51 -11.13
N VAL A 142 -0.53 20.00 -12.32
CA VAL A 142 -0.32 19.26 -13.57
C VAL A 142 1.16 18.97 -13.79
N GLN A 143 2.03 19.96 -13.58
CA GLN A 143 3.48 19.77 -13.69
C GLN A 143 4.00 18.75 -12.67
N LEU A 144 3.51 18.79 -11.43
CA LEU A 144 3.83 17.81 -10.39
C LEU A 144 3.38 16.41 -10.81
N TYR A 145 2.16 16.26 -11.32
CA TYR A 145 1.62 15.00 -11.81
C TYR A 145 2.48 14.41 -12.94
N LEU A 146 2.81 15.20 -13.96
CA LEU A 146 3.63 14.76 -15.08
C LEU A 146 5.04 14.38 -14.63
N ARG A 147 5.64 15.18 -13.76
CA ARG A 147 6.99 14.92 -13.23
C ARG A 147 7.02 13.65 -12.37
N ALA A 148 6.06 13.50 -11.45
CA ALA A 148 5.93 12.32 -10.61
C ALA A 148 5.68 11.06 -11.45
N THR A 149 4.79 11.13 -12.44
CA THR A 149 4.49 10.01 -13.35
C THR A 149 5.72 9.61 -14.15
N ARG A 150 6.50 10.57 -14.68
CA ARG A 150 7.76 10.30 -15.39
C ARG A 150 8.79 9.62 -14.48
N PHE A 151 8.96 10.08 -13.25
CA PHE A 151 9.87 9.45 -12.29
C PHE A 151 9.43 8.03 -11.93
N VAL A 152 8.13 7.81 -11.69
CA VAL A 152 7.59 6.48 -11.42
C VAL A 152 7.78 5.55 -12.62
N LEU A 153 7.51 6.02 -13.84
CA LEU A 153 7.75 5.24 -15.08
C LEU A 153 9.22 4.84 -15.24
N LEU A 154 10.15 5.77 -15.05
CA LEU A 154 11.58 5.48 -15.12
C LEU A 154 12.00 4.47 -14.05
N PHE A 155 11.49 4.61 -12.82
CA PHE A 155 11.76 3.68 -11.73
C PHE A 155 11.19 2.28 -12.02
N LEU A 156 9.96 2.22 -12.53
CA LEU A 156 9.29 0.98 -12.92
C LEU A 156 10.03 0.27 -14.06
N LEU A 157 10.54 1.00 -15.05
CA LEU A 157 11.36 0.41 -16.11
C LEU A 157 12.70 -0.09 -15.57
N ALA A 158 13.37 0.71 -14.74
CA ALA A 158 14.66 0.37 -14.17
C ALA A 158 14.59 -0.86 -13.25
N MET A 159 13.51 -1.04 -12.48
CA MET A 159 13.34 -2.17 -11.57
C MET A 159 12.59 -3.34 -12.22
N GLY A 160 11.63 -3.06 -13.08
CA GLY A 160 10.77 -4.06 -13.71
C GLY A 160 11.48 -4.90 -14.77
N ILE A 161 12.28 -4.27 -15.64
CA ILE A 161 12.97 -4.99 -16.72
C ILE A 161 13.94 -6.03 -16.16
N PRO A 162 14.83 -5.71 -15.20
CA PRO A 162 15.69 -6.71 -14.59
C PRO A 162 14.91 -7.84 -13.92
N LEU A 163 13.80 -7.53 -13.23
CA LEU A 163 13.00 -8.55 -12.55
C LEU A 163 12.30 -9.50 -13.54
N LEU A 164 11.90 -9.02 -14.72
CA LEU A 164 11.32 -9.84 -15.79
C LEU A 164 12.36 -10.75 -16.45
N VAL A 165 13.53 -10.19 -16.76
CA VAL A 165 14.63 -10.90 -17.43
C VAL A 165 15.27 -11.92 -16.49
N LEU A 166 15.57 -11.52 -15.25
CA LEU A 166 16.20 -12.34 -14.21
C LEU A 166 15.17 -13.13 -13.38
N ALA A 167 13.90 -13.22 -13.78
CA ALA A 167 12.87 -13.93 -13.01
C ALA A 167 13.28 -15.37 -12.63
N ARG A 168 13.83 -16.14 -13.59
CA ARG A 168 14.28 -17.52 -13.36
C ARG A 168 15.48 -17.59 -12.40
N PRO A 169 16.62 -16.90 -12.65
CA PRO A 169 17.77 -16.97 -11.75
C PRO A 169 17.46 -16.42 -10.35
N ILE A 170 16.56 -15.42 -10.23
CA ILE A 170 16.10 -14.94 -8.92
C ILE A 170 15.39 -16.07 -8.16
N LEU A 171 14.43 -16.76 -8.80
CA LEU A 171 13.72 -17.87 -8.16
C LEU A 171 14.61 -19.08 -7.87
N GLU A 172 15.54 -19.37 -8.77
CA GLU A 172 16.51 -20.45 -8.62
C GLU A 172 17.45 -20.18 -7.44
N PHE A 173 17.94 -18.95 -7.29
CA PHE A 173 18.73 -18.54 -6.13
C PHE A 173 17.91 -18.48 -4.84
N TRP A 174 16.62 -18.10 -4.92
CA TRP A 174 15.81 -17.86 -3.73
C TRP A 174 15.18 -19.12 -3.12
N ILE A 175 14.75 -20.08 -3.95
CA ILE A 175 14.13 -21.34 -3.49
C ILE A 175 14.85 -22.57 -4.06
N GLY A 176 15.23 -22.54 -5.34
CA GLY A 176 15.89 -23.66 -6.01
C GLY A 176 15.31 -23.94 -7.41
N ALA A 177 16.09 -24.67 -8.22
CA ALA A 177 15.80 -24.89 -9.63
C ALA A 177 14.43 -25.56 -9.90
N GLY A 178 14.06 -26.57 -9.11
CA GLY A 178 12.78 -27.28 -9.30
C GLY A 178 11.53 -26.41 -9.09
N PHE A 179 11.64 -25.35 -8.28
CA PHE A 179 10.56 -24.37 -8.10
C PHE A 179 10.58 -23.32 -9.22
N ALA A 180 11.77 -22.89 -9.65
CA ALA A 180 11.96 -21.89 -10.69
C ALA A 180 11.31 -22.32 -12.00
N ASP A 181 11.43 -23.59 -12.41
CA ASP A 181 10.87 -24.05 -13.68
C ASP A 181 9.33 -23.98 -13.71
N ARG A 182 8.65 -24.17 -12.57
CA ARG A 182 7.18 -24.07 -12.49
C ARG A 182 6.67 -22.65 -12.25
N SER A 183 7.48 -21.78 -11.64
CA SER A 183 7.02 -20.47 -11.14
C SER A 183 7.56 -19.27 -11.91
N THR A 184 8.51 -19.46 -12.82
CA THR A 184 9.11 -18.36 -13.61
C THR A 184 8.04 -17.61 -14.42
N THR A 185 7.17 -18.33 -15.11
CA THR A 185 6.09 -17.72 -15.91
C THR A 185 5.10 -16.97 -15.03
N VAL A 186 4.76 -17.54 -13.87
CA VAL A 186 3.88 -16.92 -12.87
C VAL A 186 4.49 -15.62 -12.35
N LEU A 187 5.78 -15.62 -12.01
CA LEU A 187 6.50 -14.42 -11.57
C LEU A 187 6.50 -13.35 -12.66
N ARG A 188 6.81 -13.69 -13.92
CA ARG A 188 6.79 -12.70 -15.01
C ARG A 188 5.43 -12.06 -15.18
N LEU A 189 4.36 -12.85 -15.16
CA LEU A 189 3.00 -12.35 -15.30
C LEU A 189 2.61 -11.45 -14.12
N LEU A 190 2.98 -11.85 -12.90
CA LEU A 190 2.77 -11.03 -11.70
C LEU A 190 3.54 -9.71 -11.75
N VAL A 191 4.80 -9.74 -12.17
CA VAL A 191 5.60 -8.51 -12.33
C VAL A 191 4.92 -7.56 -13.31
N VAL A 192 4.48 -8.02 -14.48
CA VAL A 192 3.73 -7.18 -15.43
C VAL A 192 2.48 -6.59 -14.78
N THR A 193 1.69 -7.41 -14.07
CA THR A 193 0.49 -6.96 -13.36
C THR A 193 0.83 -5.87 -12.34
N TYR A 194 1.85 -6.05 -11.50
CA TYR A 194 2.25 -5.05 -10.51
C TYR A 194 2.87 -3.80 -11.14
N LEU A 195 3.55 -3.90 -12.30
CA LEU A 195 4.01 -2.73 -13.06
C LEU A 195 2.81 -1.88 -13.52
N LEU A 196 1.78 -2.51 -14.07
CA LEU A 196 0.57 -1.82 -14.51
C LEU A 196 -0.20 -1.20 -13.34
N ILE A 197 -0.38 -1.94 -12.25
CA ILE A 197 -1.04 -1.45 -11.04
C ILE A 197 -0.27 -0.27 -10.44
N SER A 198 1.07 -0.29 -10.47
CA SER A 198 1.90 0.80 -9.93
C SER A 198 1.72 2.14 -10.65
N LEU A 199 1.30 2.13 -11.93
CA LEU A 199 0.98 3.36 -12.67
C LEU A 199 -0.24 4.09 -12.09
N THR A 200 -1.12 3.38 -11.38
CA THR A 200 -2.31 3.97 -10.74
C THR A 200 -2.00 4.76 -9.48
N VAL A 201 -0.79 4.61 -8.91
CA VAL A 201 -0.41 5.23 -7.63
C VAL A 201 -0.42 6.76 -7.71
N VAL A 202 0.16 7.33 -8.77
CA VAL A 202 0.23 8.80 -8.95
C VAL A 202 -1.15 9.43 -9.13
N PRO A 203 -2.03 8.96 -10.05
CA PRO A 203 -3.37 9.52 -10.17
C PRO A 203 -4.21 9.30 -8.90
N TYR A 204 -4.05 8.15 -8.21
CA TYR A 204 -4.69 7.90 -6.92
C TYR A 204 -4.32 8.97 -5.89
N ASN A 205 -3.02 9.27 -5.76
CA ASN A 205 -2.52 10.27 -4.81
C ASN A 205 -3.00 11.69 -5.12
N VAL A 206 -3.05 12.08 -6.40
CA VAL A 206 -3.53 13.41 -6.80
C VAL A 206 -5.03 13.57 -6.56
N ILE A 207 -5.85 12.55 -6.84
CA ILE A 207 -7.29 12.58 -6.55
C ILE A 207 -7.54 12.64 -5.05
N LEU A 208 -6.75 11.91 -4.26
CA LEU A 208 -6.80 11.94 -2.80
C LEU A 208 -6.43 13.33 -2.28
N ALA A 209 -5.37 13.94 -2.80
CA ALA A 209 -4.95 15.30 -2.45
C ALA A 209 -5.98 16.38 -2.83
N ALA A 210 -6.73 16.17 -3.92
CA ALA A 210 -7.81 17.05 -4.36
C ALA A 210 -9.06 16.99 -3.46
N GLY A 211 -9.07 16.14 -2.42
CA GLY A 211 -10.20 16.03 -1.49
C GLY A 211 -11.44 15.36 -2.10
N ARG A 212 -11.30 14.61 -3.20
CA ARG A 212 -12.40 13.93 -3.91
C ARG A 212 -12.34 12.41 -3.80
N PRO A 213 -12.39 11.81 -2.59
CA PRO A 213 -12.27 10.35 -2.41
C PRO A 213 -13.45 9.57 -3.00
N ARG A 214 -14.59 10.24 -3.27
CA ARG A 214 -15.76 9.63 -3.94
C ARG A 214 -15.43 9.03 -5.30
N VAL A 215 -14.60 9.69 -6.10
CA VAL A 215 -14.20 9.20 -7.42
C VAL A 215 -13.32 7.95 -7.28
N LEU A 216 -12.47 7.95 -6.26
CA LEU A 216 -11.58 6.84 -5.90
C LEU A 216 -12.37 5.59 -5.48
N GLY A 217 -13.38 5.79 -4.63
CA GLY A 217 -14.29 4.72 -4.19
C GLY A 217 -15.07 4.14 -5.36
N LEU A 218 -15.61 4.99 -6.23
CA LEU A 218 -16.34 4.55 -7.42
C LEU A 218 -15.46 3.73 -8.37
N PHE A 219 -14.21 4.14 -8.59
CA PHE A 219 -13.27 3.43 -9.46
C PHE A 219 -12.90 2.04 -8.92
N ASN A 220 -12.64 1.92 -7.62
CA ASN A 220 -12.36 0.62 -6.98
C ASN A 220 -13.59 -0.29 -6.98
N CYS A 221 -14.78 0.25 -6.67
CA CYS A 221 -16.02 -0.50 -6.73
C CYS A 221 -16.36 -0.98 -8.15
N ALA A 222 -16.15 -0.14 -9.17
CA ALA A 222 -16.36 -0.51 -10.56
C ALA A 222 -15.42 -1.65 -10.99
N SER A 223 -14.15 -1.57 -10.60
CA SER A 223 -13.15 -2.61 -10.88
C SER A 223 -13.52 -3.94 -10.21
N PHE A 224 -13.95 -3.90 -8.94
CA PHE A 224 -14.42 -5.10 -8.23
C PHE A 224 -15.69 -5.69 -8.85
N CYS A 225 -16.67 -4.85 -9.20
CA CYS A 225 -17.92 -5.28 -9.79
C CYS A 225 -17.70 -5.92 -11.18
N CYS A 226 -16.81 -5.36 -12.00
CA CYS A 226 -16.46 -5.92 -13.31
C CYS A 226 -15.76 -7.28 -13.17
N CYS A 227 -14.86 -7.42 -12.20
CA CYS A 227 -14.19 -8.69 -11.91
C CYS A 227 -15.18 -9.75 -11.39
N ALA A 228 -16.08 -9.37 -10.48
CA ALA A 228 -17.12 -10.25 -9.94
C ALA A 228 -18.13 -10.70 -11.01
N PHE A 229 -18.50 -9.83 -11.95
CA PHE A 229 -19.42 -10.17 -13.04
C PHE A 229 -18.77 -11.11 -14.07
N ARG A 230 -17.48 -10.91 -14.38
CA ARG A 230 -16.75 -11.80 -15.29
C ARG A 230 -16.55 -13.21 -14.72
N ASN A 231 -16.39 -13.35 -13.40
CA ASN A 231 -16.24 -14.66 -12.76
C ASN A 231 -17.57 -15.44 -12.62
N ARG A 232 -18.71 -14.82 -12.92
CA ARG A 232 -20.04 -15.47 -12.93
C ARG A 232 -20.43 -16.05 -14.29
N THR A 233 -19.63 -15.78 -15.33
CA THR A 233 -19.93 -16.10 -16.73
C THR A 233 -18.95 -17.10 -17.37
N GLY A 234 -18.04 -17.69 -16.59
CA GLY A 234 -17.15 -18.79 -17.00
C GLY A 234 -17.21 -19.93 -16.00
#